data_AF-A0A4Q3U7E5-F1
#
_entry.id   AF-A0A4Q3U7E5-F1
#
_cell.length_a   1.000
_cell.length_b   1.000
_cell.length_c   1.000
_cell.angle_alpha   90.00
_cell.angle_beta   90.00
_cell.angle_gamma   90.00
#
_symmetry.space_group_name_H-M   'P 1'
#
loop_
_entity.id
_entity.type
_entity.pdbx_description
1 polymer ?
#
loop_
_entity_poly.entity_id
_entity_poly.type
_entity_poly.pdbx_seq_one_letter_code
_entity_poly.pdbx_strand_id
1 'polypeptide(L)' 'PSGRAWVYALGGSGQKGVAHVLRLIEAEMRVAMALTGATSIDKIDRSILAETAR' A
#
# COMPACT_ATOMS: atom_id res chain seq x y z
N PRO A 1 -4.67 -11.26 9.08
CA PRO A 1 -4.36 -10.03 9.87
C PRO A 1 -4.42 -8.71 9.06
N SER A 2 -4.13 -8.76 7.76
CA SER A 2 -3.81 -7.57 6.93
C SER A 2 -4.98 -6.74 6.40
N GLY A 3 -6.22 -6.99 6.83
CA GLY A 3 -7.42 -6.37 6.25
C GLY A 3 -8.22 -5.44 7.16
N ARG A 4 -7.79 -5.24 8.42
CA ARG A 4 -8.60 -4.53 9.45
C ARG A 4 -8.04 -3.19 9.89
N ALA A 5 -6.94 -2.71 9.31
CA ALA A 5 -6.34 -1.42 9.67
C ALA A 5 -7.35 -0.25 9.54
N TRP A 6 -8.19 -0.26 8.49
CA TRP A 6 -9.27 0.71 8.31
C TRP A 6 -10.40 0.57 9.34
N VAL A 7 -10.67 -0.65 9.82
CA VAL A 7 -11.68 -0.91 10.87
C VAL A 7 -11.23 -0.32 12.22
N TYR A 8 -9.95 -0.45 12.57
CA TYR A 8 -9.40 0.20 13.76
C TYR A 8 -9.34 1.73 13.60
N ALA A 9 -9.07 2.23 12.40
CA ALA A 9 -9.14 3.66 12.10
C ALA A 9 -10.57 4.23 12.23
N LEU A 10 -11.60 3.45 11.86
CA LEU A 10 -13.01 3.79 12.09
C LEU A 10 -13.34 3.86 13.60
N GLY A 11 -12.77 2.96 14.42
CA GLY A 11 -12.98 2.94 15.87
C GLY A 11 -12.29 4.06 16.65
N GLY A 12 -11.21 4.67 16.11
CA GLY A 12 -10.42 5.70 16.81
C GLY A 12 -10.62 7.15 16.32
N SER A 13 -11.03 7.39 15.07
CA SER A 13 -11.21 8.76 14.50
C SER A 13 -12.11 8.82 13.25
N GLY A 14 -12.90 7.77 12.96
CA GLY A 14 -13.84 7.76 11.84
C GLY A 14 -13.18 8.01 10.47
N GLN A 15 -13.83 8.86 9.64
CA GLN A 15 -13.36 9.22 8.29
C GLN A 15 -11.93 9.77 8.26
N LYS A 16 -11.52 10.57 9.27
CA LYS A 16 -10.18 11.15 9.32
C LYS A 16 -9.09 10.08 9.47
N GLY A 17 -9.38 9.04 10.27
CA GLY A 17 -8.48 7.90 10.44
C GLY A 17 -8.33 7.11 9.14
N VAL A 18 -9.44 6.80 8.47
CA VAL A 18 -9.41 6.09 7.18
C VAL A 18 -8.65 6.90 6.12
N ALA A 19 -8.90 8.21 6.03
CA ALA A 19 -8.18 9.09 5.11
C ALA A 19 -6.68 9.14 5.40
N HIS A 20 -6.27 9.08 6.68
CA HIS A 20 -4.86 9.01 7.04
C HIS A 20 -4.19 7.71 6.58
N VAL A 21 -4.84 6.57 6.81
CA VAL A 21 -4.34 5.25 6.36
C VAL A 21 -4.23 5.20 4.85
N LEU A 22 -5.22 5.70 4.12
CA LEU A 22 -5.17 5.74 2.65
C LEU A 22 -4.01 6.61 2.13
N ARG A 23 -3.72 7.75 2.77
CA ARG A 23 -2.55 8.57 2.42
C ARG A 23 -1.23 7.86 2.67
N LEU A 24 -1.11 7.08 3.76
CA LEU A 24 0.08 6.29 4.03
C LEU A 24 0.28 5.20 2.96
N ILE A 25 -0.78 4.46 2.63
CA ILE A 25 -0.74 3.45 1.57
C ILE A 25 -0.34 4.08 0.23
N GLU A 26 -0.89 5.26 -0.10
CA GLU A 26 -0.49 5.98 -1.32
C GLU A 26 1.00 6.36 -1.31
N ALA A 27 1.50 6.87 -0.19
CA ALA A 27 2.91 7.25 -0.06
C ALA A 27 3.84 6.04 -0.22
N GLU A 28 3.54 4.93 0.46
CA GLU A 28 4.31 3.70 0.34
C GLU A 28 4.24 3.10 -1.07
N MET A 29 3.08 3.17 -1.74
CA MET A 29 2.94 2.74 -3.13
C MET A 29 3.86 3.53 -4.06
N ARG A 30 3.98 4.86 -3.87
CA ARG A 30 4.90 5.69 -4.65
C ARG A 30 6.36 5.30 -4.44
N VAL A 31 6.74 4.98 -3.21
CA VAL A 31 8.10 4.49 -2.89
C VAL A 31 8.35 3.15 -3.58
N ALA A 32 7.42 2.21 -3.49
CA ALA A 32 7.53 0.90 -4.14
C ALA A 32 7.67 1.05 -5.66
N MET A 33 6.82 1.87 -6.29
CA MET A 33 6.86 2.19 -7.72
C MET A 33 8.20 2.80 -8.15
N ALA A 34 8.76 3.70 -7.34
CA ALA A 34 10.07 4.28 -7.61
C ALA A 34 11.20 3.24 -7.54
N LEU A 35 11.13 2.31 -6.59
CA LEU A 35 12.13 1.26 -6.40
C LEU A 35 12.04 0.15 -7.46
N THR A 36 10.83 -0.17 -7.94
CA THR A 36 10.60 -1.22 -8.95
C THR A 36 10.59 -0.69 -10.38
N GLY A 37 10.68 0.63 -10.58
CA GLY A 37 10.61 1.27 -11.90
C GLY A 37 9.20 1.27 -12.52
N ALA A 38 8.16 0.93 -11.76
CA ALA A 38 6.79 0.99 -12.21
C ALA A 38 6.33 2.46 -12.29
N THR A 39 6.16 2.98 -13.50
CA THR A 39 5.76 4.39 -13.74
C THR A 39 4.24 4.63 -13.63
N SER A 40 3.46 3.56 -13.54
CA SER A 40 2.01 3.59 -13.37
C SER A 40 1.54 2.31 -12.67
N ILE A 41 0.40 2.38 -11.99
CA ILE A 41 -0.10 1.27 -11.15
C ILE A 41 -0.42 0.03 -11.98
N ASP A 42 -0.88 0.21 -13.22
CA ASP A 42 -1.16 -0.88 -14.18
C ASP A 42 0.09 -1.69 -14.58
N LYS A 43 1.30 -1.18 -14.31
CA LYS A 43 2.57 -1.87 -14.54
C LYS A 43 3.05 -2.70 -13.35
N ILE A 44 2.28 -2.74 -12.26
CA ILE A 44 2.58 -3.58 -11.08
C ILE A 44 2.04 -4.98 -11.37
N ASP A 45 2.93 -5.91 -11.70
CA ASP A 45 2.60 -7.31 -11.97
C ASP A 45 3.59 -8.28 -11.32
N ARG A 46 3.47 -9.59 -11.61
CA ARG A 46 4.31 -10.62 -10.98
C ARG A 46 5.80 -10.51 -11.32
N SER A 47 6.19 -9.80 -12.37
CA SER A 47 7.60 -9.61 -12.75
C SER A 47 8.40 -8.80 -11.73
N ILE A 48 7.74 -7.99 -10.89
CA ILE A 48 8.41 -7.19 -9.86
C ILE A 48 8.74 -8.00 -8.60
N LEU A 49 8.21 -9.22 -8.48
CA LEU A 49 8.46 -10.08 -7.34
C LEU A 49 9.82 -10.74 -7.52
N ALA A 50 10.72 -10.52 -6.55
CA ALA A 50 11.95 -11.29 -6.48
C ALA A 50 11.61 -12.77 -6.24
N GLU A 51 12.22 -13.66 -7.00
CA GLU A 51 12.16 -15.09 -6.69
C GLU A 51 12.78 -15.31 -5.32
N THR A 52 12.06 -16.03 -4.46
CA THR A 52 12.57 -16.36 -3.13
C THR A 52 13.75 -17.32 -3.32
N ALA A 53 14.94 -16.92 -2.85
CA ALA A 53 16.09 -17.82 -2.79
C ALA A 53 15.68 -19.07 -2.01
N ARG A 54 15.84 -20.23 -2.65
CA ARG A 54 15.59 -21.54 -2.03
C ARG A 54 16.57 -21.82 -0.91
#